data_AF-A0A350T531-F1
#
_entry.id   AF-A0A350T531-F1
#
_cell.length_a   1.000
_cell.length_b   1.000
_cell.length_c   1.000
_cell.angle_alpha   90.00
_cell.angle_beta   90.00
_cell.angle_gamma   90.00
#
_symmetry.space_group_name_H-M   'P 1'
#
loop_
_entity.id
_entity.type
_entity.pdbx_description
1 polymer ?
#
loop_
_entity_poly.entity_id
_entity_poly.type
_entity_poly.pdbx_seq_one_letter_code
_entity_poly.pdbx_strand_id
1 'polypeptide(L)'
;AAGYRVGAHVSPYLQVATEKLQIDGRLISAGRYERLVDDMHRSVDEWVAAGRERPNYGEIWVAMTLRYFAEEQVDVAVVEVGAGGRFDVTNVLEPDVVAITSVGLDHTVTLGSTLEEIAWHKAGIIKPGSVAVTAVTGPETLPIIEEECRQTGADLVVVREGERYRDVRADADGTSFIDGATDEAMRITLPGTFQASNAAMAIEIARRFTHGHLP
;
A
#
# COMPACT_ATOMS: atom_id res chain seq x y z
N ALA A 1 12.78 -2.47 -12.49
CA ALA A 1 13.46 -3.78 -12.48
C ALA A 1 12.77 -4.78 -13.41
N ALA A 2 11.47 -5.05 -13.24
CA ALA A 2 10.72 -6.00 -14.08
C ALA A 2 10.11 -5.39 -15.38
N GLY A 3 10.35 -4.10 -15.67
CA GLY A 3 9.91 -3.45 -16.92
C GLY A 3 8.55 -2.76 -16.88
N TYR A 4 7.77 -2.93 -15.81
CA TYR A 4 6.50 -2.22 -15.62
C TYR A 4 6.69 -0.72 -15.40
N ARG A 5 5.75 0.07 -15.92
CA ARG A 5 5.51 1.47 -15.59
C ARG A 5 4.67 1.53 -14.31
N VAL A 6 5.27 1.99 -13.21
CA VAL A 6 4.65 1.88 -11.88
C VAL A 6 4.27 3.26 -11.36
N GLY A 7 2.96 3.46 -11.11
CA GLY A 7 2.46 4.58 -10.31
C GLY A 7 2.58 4.28 -8.81
N ALA A 8 3.00 5.25 -8.01
CA ALA A 8 3.02 5.12 -6.55
C ALA A 8 2.35 6.31 -5.87
N HIS A 9 1.36 6.01 -5.03
CA HIS A 9 0.71 6.94 -4.12
C HIS A 9 1.18 6.68 -2.70
N VAL A 10 1.78 7.69 -2.08
CA VAL A 10 2.26 7.63 -0.69
C VAL A 10 1.69 8.78 0.14
N SER A 11 1.57 8.59 1.44
CA SER A 11 1.06 9.61 2.35
C SER A 11 1.63 9.49 3.76
N PRO A 12 1.86 10.62 4.47
CA PRO A 12 1.83 12.00 3.98
C PRO A 12 3.02 12.30 3.05
N TYR A 13 3.19 13.57 2.65
CA TYR A 13 4.44 14.03 2.05
C TYR A 13 5.34 14.66 3.13
N LEU A 14 6.65 14.64 2.93
CA LEU A 14 7.63 15.21 3.85
C LEU A 14 7.98 16.67 3.51
N GLN A 15 8.24 16.97 2.23
CA GLN A 15 8.69 18.31 1.80
C GLN A 15 7.75 18.96 0.78
N VAL A 16 7.35 18.21 -0.24
CA VAL A 16 6.53 18.72 -1.35
C VAL A 16 5.35 17.80 -1.65
N ALA A 17 4.18 18.39 -1.93
CA ALA A 17 2.96 17.64 -2.16
C ALA A 17 3.05 16.62 -3.32
N THR A 18 3.92 16.87 -4.30
CA THR A 18 4.17 15.97 -5.43
C THR A 18 4.83 14.65 -5.04
N GLU A 19 5.37 14.52 -3.82
CA GLU A 19 5.83 13.23 -3.28
C GLU A 19 4.74 12.18 -3.26
N LYS A 20 3.47 12.60 -3.14
CA LYS A 20 2.29 11.72 -3.19
C LYS A 20 2.01 11.13 -4.59
N LEU A 21 2.67 11.63 -5.63
CA LEU A 21 2.39 11.27 -7.04
C LEU A 21 3.69 10.96 -7.76
N GLN A 22 4.02 9.68 -7.85
CA GLN A 22 5.24 9.22 -8.49
C GLN A 22 4.94 8.24 -9.63
N ILE A 23 5.74 8.31 -10.69
CA ILE A 23 5.82 7.28 -11.73
C ILE A 23 7.27 6.87 -11.87
N ASP A 24 7.54 5.58 -11.81
CA ASP A 24 8.88 4.99 -11.90
C ASP A 24 9.89 5.63 -10.92
N GLY A 25 9.41 5.93 -9.70
CA GLY A 25 10.19 6.57 -8.63
C GLY A 25 10.52 8.04 -8.87
N ARG A 26 9.88 8.69 -9.86
CA ARG A 26 10.05 10.12 -10.16
C ARG A 26 8.79 10.87 -9.81
N LEU A 27 8.97 12.01 -9.13
CA LEU A 27 7.88 12.93 -8.82
C LEU A 27 7.22 13.44 -10.11
N ILE A 28 5.90 13.63 -10.07
CA ILE A 28 5.17 14.40 -11.07
C ILE A 28 5.83 15.77 -11.26
N SER A 29 5.96 16.23 -12.51
CA SER A 29 6.54 17.55 -12.80
C SER A 29 5.58 18.67 -12.38
N ALA A 30 6.12 19.83 -11.99
CA ALA A 30 5.33 20.96 -11.53
C ALA A 30 4.22 21.36 -12.52
N GLY A 31 4.54 21.48 -13.81
CA GLY A 31 3.54 21.83 -14.83
C GLY A 31 2.50 20.74 -15.08
N ARG A 32 2.85 19.46 -14.88
CA ARG A 32 1.87 18.36 -14.97
C ARG A 32 0.96 18.35 -13.75
N TYR A 33 1.51 18.60 -12.57
CA TYR A 33 0.76 18.73 -11.32
C TYR A 33 -0.22 19.91 -11.36
N GLU A 34 0.22 21.09 -11.84
CA GLU A 34 -0.64 22.26 -12.03
C GLU A 34 -1.86 21.93 -12.90
N ARG A 35 -1.64 21.33 -14.08
CA ARG A 35 -2.75 20.92 -14.96
C ARG A 35 -3.69 19.91 -14.31
N LEU A 36 -3.15 18.95 -13.57
CA LEU A 36 -3.94 17.95 -12.85
C LEU A 36 -4.83 18.60 -11.78
N VAL A 37 -4.30 19.59 -11.07
CA VAL A 37 -5.04 20.37 -10.07
C VAL A 37 -6.14 21.20 -10.74
N ASP A 38 -5.84 21.92 -11.83
CA ASP A 38 -6.82 22.73 -12.55
C ASP A 38 -7.97 21.89 -13.11
N ASP A 39 -7.65 20.73 -13.69
CA ASP A 39 -8.66 19.82 -14.21
C ASP A 39 -9.50 19.20 -13.09
N MET A 40 -8.88 18.87 -11.94
CA MET A 40 -9.62 18.39 -10.78
C MET A 40 -10.53 19.48 -10.20
N HIS A 41 -10.07 20.72 -10.13
CA HIS A 41 -10.87 21.86 -9.68
C HIS A 41 -12.13 22.00 -10.55
N ARG A 42 -11.99 21.93 -11.87
CA ARG A 42 -13.13 21.97 -12.80
C ARG A 42 -14.10 20.80 -12.56
N SER A 43 -13.58 19.59 -12.39
CA SER A 43 -14.42 18.41 -12.10
C SER A 43 -15.17 18.54 -10.78
N VAL A 44 -14.57 19.12 -9.74
CA VAL A 44 -15.22 19.38 -8.45
C VAL A 44 -16.29 20.46 -8.58
N ASP A 45 -16.05 21.53 -9.34
CA ASP A 45 -17.05 22.58 -9.58
C ASP A 45 -18.28 22.02 -10.29
N GLU A 46 -18.07 21.20 -11.34
CA GLU A 46 -19.15 20.51 -12.06
C GLU A 46 -19.93 19.55 -11.15
N TRP A 47 -19.22 18.80 -10.29
CA TRP A 47 -19.81 17.89 -9.31
C TRP A 47 -20.73 18.62 -8.32
N VAL A 48 -20.27 19.74 -7.78
CA VAL A 48 -21.04 20.56 -6.83
C VAL A 48 -22.21 21.26 -7.54
N ALA A 49 -22.01 21.77 -8.76
CA ALA A 49 -23.08 22.38 -9.56
C ALA A 49 -24.20 21.37 -9.88
N ALA A 50 -23.88 20.08 -9.97
CA ALA A 50 -24.84 18.99 -10.10
C ALA A 50 -25.58 18.63 -8.78
N GLY A 51 -25.40 19.42 -7.71
CA GLY A 51 -26.09 19.26 -6.43
C GLY A 51 -25.49 18.19 -5.51
N ARG A 52 -24.26 17.74 -5.78
CA ARG A 52 -23.56 16.73 -4.96
C ARG A 52 -22.70 17.39 -3.88
N GLU A 53 -22.47 16.68 -2.79
CA GLU A 53 -21.62 17.16 -1.69
C GLU A 53 -20.16 17.33 -2.16
N ARG A 54 -19.50 18.40 -1.71
CA ARG A 54 -18.12 18.68 -2.09
C ARG A 54 -17.17 17.63 -1.49
N PRO A 55 -16.32 16.97 -2.31
CA PRO A 55 -15.36 16.02 -1.78
C PRO A 55 -14.36 16.67 -0.82
N ASN A 56 -13.95 15.92 0.20
CA ASN A 56 -12.94 16.34 1.15
C ASN A 56 -11.52 16.22 0.57
N TYR A 57 -10.53 16.71 1.32
CA TYR A 57 -9.12 16.73 0.88
C TYR A 57 -8.59 15.35 0.48
N GLY A 58 -8.88 14.30 1.26
CA GLY A 58 -8.42 12.94 0.97
C GLY A 58 -9.06 12.38 -0.29
N GLU A 59 -10.37 12.59 -0.46
CA GLU A 59 -11.12 12.15 -1.64
C GLU A 59 -10.60 12.83 -2.92
N ILE A 60 -10.30 14.13 -2.87
CA ILE A 60 -9.70 14.87 -3.98
C ILE A 60 -8.32 14.30 -4.33
N TRP A 61 -7.48 14.00 -3.33
CA TRP A 61 -6.15 13.43 -3.56
C TRP A 61 -6.20 12.05 -4.19
N VAL A 62 -7.08 11.18 -3.72
CA VAL A 62 -7.26 9.85 -4.32
C VAL A 62 -7.77 10.00 -5.75
N ALA A 63 -8.79 10.83 -5.99
CA ALA A 63 -9.31 11.08 -7.34
C ALA A 63 -8.23 11.62 -8.30
N MET A 64 -7.40 12.57 -7.85
CA MET A 64 -6.26 13.10 -8.62
C MET A 64 -5.24 12.02 -8.93
N THR A 65 -4.91 11.18 -7.95
CA THR A 65 -3.96 10.09 -8.10
C THR A 65 -4.44 9.09 -9.15
N LEU A 66 -5.69 8.62 -9.03
CA LEU A 66 -6.25 7.65 -9.96
C LEU A 66 -6.35 8.22 -11.38
N ARG A 67 -6.76 9.49 -11.50
CA ARG A 67 -6.78 10.18 -12.79
C ARG A 67 -5.39 10.28 -13.41
N TYR A 68 -4.39 10.68 -12.62
CA TYR A 68 -3.01 10.79 -13.09
C TYR A 68 -2.48 9.44 -13.57
N PHE A 69 -2.66 8.37 -12.80
CA PHE A 69 -2.22 7.03 -13.19
C PHE A 69 -2.93 6.52 -14.44
N ALA A 70 -4.23 6.79 -14.59
CA ALA A 70 -4.98 6.43 -15.79
C ALA A 70 -4.51 7.21 -17.03
N GLU A 71 -4.32 8.53 -16.92
CA GLU A 71 -3.85 9.38 -18.02
C GLU A 71 -2.42 9.03 -18.45
N GLU A 72 -1.57 8.62 -17.51
CA GLU A 72 -0.20 8.19 -17.78
C GLU A 72 -0.10 6.71 -18.17
N GLN A 73 -1.22 5.98 -18.17
CA GLN A 73 -1.29 4.56 -18.55
C GLN A 73 -0.24 3.71 -17.81
N VAL A 74 -0.20 3.83 -16.48
CA VAL A 74 0.66 2.96 -15.67
C VAL A 74 0.19 1.52 -15.76
N ASP A 75 1.13 0.57 -15.77
CA ASP A 75 0.82 -0.85 -15.78
C ASP A 75 0.35 -1.32 -14.40
N VAL A 76 0.90 -0.71 -13.35
CA VAL A 76 0.66 -1.07 -11.94
C VAL A 76 0.59 0.19 -11.09
N ALA A 77 -0.34 0.23 -10.14
CA ALA A 77 -0.41 1.26 -9.12
C ALA A 77 -0.16 0.66 -7.73
N VAL A 78 0.82 1.20 -7.01
CA VAL A 78 1.03 0.93 -5.58
C VAL A 78 0.39 2.06 -4.79
N VAL A 79 -0.67 1.76 -4.05
CA VAL A 79 -1.46 2.77 -3.34
C VAL A 79 -1.37 2.53 -1.84
N GLU A 80 -0.73 3.46 -1.13
CA GLU A 80 -0.70 3.47 0.32
C GLU A 80 -2.05 3.95 0.89
N VAL A 81 -2.57 3.22 1.87
CA VAL A 81 -3.76 3.57 2.64
C VAL A 81 -3.43 4.76 3.55
N GLY A 82 -4.31 5.75 3.63
CA GLY A 82 -4.10 6.91 4.50
C GLY A 82 -4.20 6.59 5.99
N ALA A 83 -5.33 6.03 6.43
CA ALA A 83 -5.52 5.58 7.80
C ALA A 83 -6.45 4.37 7.90
N GLY A 84 -6.00 3.35 8.63
CA GLY A 84 -6.78 2.13 8.82
C GLY A 84 -6.87 1.29 7.55
N GLY A 85 -7.97 1.41 6.79
CA GLY A 85 -8.24 0.55 5.62
C GLY A 85 -9.70 0.53 5.21
N ARG A 86 -10.56 -0.10 6.01
CA ARG A 86 -11.97 -0.39 5.68
C ARG A 86 -12.77 0.84 5.24
N PHE A 87 -12.56 1.97 5.90
CA PHE A 87 -13.22 3.24 5.61
C PHE A 87 -12.26 4.30 5.04
N ASP A 88 -11.08 3.88 4.60
CA ASP A 88 -10.14 4.79 3.95
C ASP A 88 -10.62 5.13 2.54
N VAL A 89 -10.34 6.36 2.10
CA VAL A 89 -10.72 6.87 0.78
C VAL A 89 -10.13 6.07 -0.38
N THR A 90 -9.01 5.36 -0.15
CA THR A 90 -8.40 4.48 -1.14
C THR A 90 -9.13 3.14 -1.32
N ASN A 91 -10.01 2.76 -0.37
CA ASN A 91 -10.67 1.44 -0.35
C ASN A 91 -11.80 1.27 -1.39
N VAL A 92 -11.89 2.20 -2.34
CA VAL A 92 -12.69 2.10 -3.57
C VAL A 92 -12.02 1.24 -4.64
N LEU A 93 -10.75 0.88 -4.45
CA LEU A 93 -9.96 0.06 -5.36
C LEU A 93 -10.26 -1.44 -5.18
N GLU A 94 -10.07 -2.18 -6.28
CA GLU A 94 -10.13 -3.65 -6.33
C GLU A 94 -8.74 -4.18 -6.74
N PRO A 95 -7.81 -4.32 -5.78
CA PRO A 95 -6.41 -4.68 -6.06
C PRO A 95 -6.19 -6.20 -6.18
N ASP A 96 -5.20 -6.59 -7.00
CA ASP A 96 -4.76 -7.99 -7.12
C ASP A 96 -4.05 -8.49 -5.86
N VAL A 97 -3.31 -7.59 -5.19
CA VAL A 97 -2.54 -7.90 -3.99
C VAL A 97 -2.76 -6.79 -2.95
N VAL A 98 -3.03 -7.17 -1.71
CA VAL A 98 -3.14 -6.25 -0.58
C VAL A 98 -2.08 -6.56 0.45
N ALA A 99 -1.61 -5.52 1.16
CA ALA A 99 -0.54 -5.65 2.12
C ALA A 99 -0.91 -5.06 3.48
N ILE A 100 -0.73 -5.83 4.56
CA ILE A 100 -0.89 -5.37 5.93
C ILE A 100 0.46 -5.57 6.64
N THR A 101 1.24 -4.50 6.76
CA THR A 101 2.62 -4.59 7.23
C THR A 101 2.73 -4.83 8.73
N SER A 102 1.93 -4.11 9.51
CA SER A 102 1.91 -4.21 10.97
C SER A 102 0.57 -3.77 11.54
N VAL A 103 0.31 -4.20 12.77
CA VAL A 103 -0.80 -3.72 13.61
C VAL A 103 -0.19 -3.29 14.94
N GLY A 104 -0.40 -2.04 15.30
CA GLY A 104 0.03 -1.46 16.56
C GLY A 104 -1.00 -0.44 17.03
N LEU A 105 -0.90 0.00 18.29
CA LEU A 105 -1.76 1.03 18.86
C LEU A 105 -1.39 2.40 18.25
N ASP A 106 -1.97 2.68 17.09
CA ASP A 106 -1.85 3.93 16.36
C ASP A 106 -3.25 4.40 15.93
N HIS A 107 -3.44 5.71 15.82
CA HIS A 107 -4.72 6.32 15.46
C HIS A 107 -5.90 5.84 16.32
N THR A 108 -5.69 5.66 17.63
CA THR A 108 -6.67 5.01 18.52
C THR A 108 -7.99 5.77 18.67
N VAL A 109 -7.99 7.07 18.40
CA VAL A 109 -9.20 7.91 18.37
C VAL A 109 -10.14 7.52 17.22
N THR A 110 -9.59 7.10 16.07
CA THR A 110 -10.36 6.80 14.86
C THR A 110 -10.47 5.32 14.55
N LEU A 111 -9.48 4.50 14.91
CA LEU A 111 -9.42 3.08 14.57
C LEU A 111 -9.84 2.15 15.72
N GLY A 112 -10.02 2.68 16.92
CA GLY A 112 -10.31 1.89 18.12
C GLY A 112 -9.13 1.84 19.10
N SER A 113 -9.43 1.35 20.28
CA SER A 113 -8.53 1.30 21.43
C SER A 113 -7.78 -0.02 21.58
N THR A 114 -8.16 -1.05 20.81
CA THR A 114 -7.55 -2.39 20.88
C THR A 114 -6.83 -2.77 19.59
N LEU A 115 -5.90 -3.73 19.68
CA LEU A 115 -5.20 -4.25 18.50
C LEU A 115 -6.17 -4.99 17.58
N GLU A 116 -7.21 -5.61 18.15
CA GLU A 116 -8.28 -6.28 17.42
C GLU A 116 -9.10 -5.30 16.56
N GLU A 117 -9.51 -4.17 17.14
CA GLU A 117 -10.26 -3.13 16.42
C GLU A 117 -9.43 -2.56 15.25
N ILE A 118 -8.14 -2.30 15.50
CA ILE A 118 -7.23 -1.77 14.49
C ILE A 118 -6.96 -2.83 13.40
N ALA A 119 -6.77 -4.10 13.77
CA ALA A 119 -6.62 -5.18 12.81
C ALA A 119 -7.86 -5.34 11.93
N TRP A 120 -9.06 -5.26 12.51
CA TRP A 120 -10.32 -5.33 11.76
C TRP A 120 -10.46 -4.18 10.76
N HIS A 121 -10.04 -2.98 11.16
CA HIS A 121 -10.07 -1.82 10.27
C HIS A 121 -9.04 -1.94 9.15
N LYS A 122 -7.82 -2.43 9.42
CA LYS A 122 -6.80 -2.67 8.39
C LYS A 122 -7.18 -3.81 7.44
N ALA A 123 -7.76 -4.88 7.97
CA ALA A 123 -8.20 -6.05 7.19
C ALA A 123 -9.24 -5.69 6.13
N GLY A 124 -10.03 -4.62 6.33
CA GLY A 124 -11.08 -4.22 5.38
C GLY A 124 -10.62 -3.75 4.00
N ILE A 125 -9.31 -3.72 3.73
CA ILE A 125 -8.78 -3.56 2.36
C ILE A 125 -8.76 -4.89 1.57
N ILE A 126 -8.91 -6.04 2.24
CA ILE A 126 -8.92 -7.35 1.59
C ILE A 126 -10.19 -7.48 0.75
N LYS A 127 -10.02 -7.78 -0.53
CA LYS A 127 -11.11 -7.89 -1.51
C LYS A 127 -11.21 -9.31 -2.09
N PRO A 128 -12.40 -9.73 -2.55
CA PRO A 128 -12.55 -10.99 -3.27
C PRO A 128 -11.58 -11.10 -4.45
N GLY A 129 -10.92 -12.27 -4.58
CA GLY A 129 -9.97 -12.52 -5.66
C GLY A 129 -8.57 -11.90 -5.46
N SER A 130 -8.36 -11.13 -4.39
CA SER A 130 -7.04 -10.60 -4.05
C SER A 130 -6.18 -11.62 -3.30
N VAL A 131 -4.86 -11.40 -3.30
CA VAL A 131 -3.91 -12.07 -2.40
C VAL A 131 -3.53 -11.12 -1.28
N ALA A 132 -3.81 -11.49 -0.03
CA ALA A 132 -3.38 -10.76 1.15
C ALA A 132 -1.97 -11.19 1.58
N VAL A 133 -1.05 -10.23 1.71
CA VAL A 133 0.31 -10.43 2.23
C VAL A 133 0.44 -9.68 3.55
N THR A 134 0.86 -10.35 4.62
CA THR A 134 0.96 -9.73 5.94
C THR A 134 2.21 -10.15 6.70
N ALA A 135 2.85 -9.22 7.40
CA ALA A 135 3.87 -9.55 8.42
C ALA A 135 3.30 -9.53 9.85
N VAL A 136 1.98 -9.40 9.99
CA VAL A 136 1.29 -9.44 11.29
C VAL A 136 1.22 -10.88 11.78
N THR A 137 1.76 -11.13 12.98
CA THR A 137 1.84 -12.47 13.57
C THR A 137 1.27 -12.57 14.98
N GLY A 138 0.72 -11.47 15.52
CA GLY A 138 0.21 -11.43 16.89
C GLY A 138 -1.03 -12.30 17.07
N PRO A 139 -1.18 -13.00 18.23
CA PRO A 139 -2.30 -13.91 18.46
C PRO A 139 -3.66 -13.21 18.50
N GLU A 140 -3.71 -11.92 18.82
CA GLU A 140 -4.92 -11.10 18.83
C GLU A 140 -5.23 -10.44 17.48
N THR A 141 -4.26 -10.35 16.57
CA THR A 141 -4.40 -9.59 15.31
C THR A 141 -4.49 -10.48 14.07
N LEU A 142 -3.66 -11.52 13.99
CA LEU A 142 -3.63 -12.41 12.83
C LEU A 142 -4.96 -13.15 12.60
N PRO A 143 -5.66 -13.68 13.63
CA PRO A 143 -6.94 -14.36 13.40
C PRO A 143 -8.00 -13.49 12.74
N ILE A 144 -7.92 -12.17 12.90
CA ILE A 144 -8.86 -11.22 12.28
C ILE A 144 -8.56 -11.07 10.79
N ILE A 145 -7.28 -11.04 10.41
CA ILE A 145 -6.85 -11.03 9.01
C ILE A 145 -7.21 -12.36 8.34
N GLU A 146 -6.99 -13.49 9.02
CA GLU A 146 -7.38 -14.82 8.55
C GLU A 146 -8.88 -14.93 8.31
N GLU A 147 -9.68 -14.42 9.25
CA GLU A 147 -11.14 -14.41 9.12
C GLU A 147 -11.63 -13.54 7.96
N GLU A 148 -11.04 -12.35 7.75
CA GLU A 148 -11.39 -11.51 6.60
C GLU A 148 -11.03 -12.20 5.27
N CYS A 149 -9.87 -12.85 5.19
CA CYS A 149 -9.49 -13.65 4.02
C CYS A 149 -10.50 -14.79 3.77
N ARG A 150 -10.91 -15.49 4.84
CA ARG A 150 -11.92 -16.56 4.75
C ARG A 150 -13.28 -16.04 4.27
N GLN A 151 -13.70 -14.86 4.72
CA GLN A 151 -14.98 -14.26 4.34
C GLN A 151 -14.99 -13.75 2.89
N THR A 152 -13.88 -13.19 2.45
CA THR A 152 -13.72 -12.65 1.08
C THR A 152 -13.30 -13.71 0.06
N GLY A 153 -12.81 -14.86 0.52
CA GLY A 153 -12.21 -15.89 -0.32
C GLY A 153 -10.83 -15.51 -0.86
N ALA A 154 -10.15 -14.56 -0.22
CA ALA A 154 -8.79 -14.14 -0.57
C ALA A 154 -7.75 -15.15 -0.07
N ASP A 155 -6.66 -15.33 -0.81
CA ASP A 155 -5.51 -16.11 -0.36
C ASP A 155 -4.71 -15.31 0.66
N LEU A 156 -4.18 -15.97 1.70
CA LEU A 156 -3.35 -15.35 2.72
C LEU A 156 -1.91 -15.85 2.67
N VAL A 157 -0.97 -14.90 2.70
CA VAL A 157 0.46 -15.16 2.83
C VAL A 157 0.99 -14.43 4.05
N VAL A 158 1.49 -15.19 5.03
CA VAL A 158 2.13 -14.62 6.22
C VAL A 158 3.65 -14.61 6.03
N VAL A 159 4.24 -13.42 6.13
CA VAL A 159 5.67 -13.17 6.05
C VAL A 159 6.26 -13.23 7.45
N ARG A 160 6.88 -14.38 7.77
CA ARG A 160 7.49 -14.64 9.08
C ARG A 160 9.00 -14.79 8.96
N GLU A 161 9.72 -14.26 9.95
CA GLU A 161 11.14 -14.55 10.11
C GLU A 161 11.35 -16.05 10.37
N GLY A 162 12.41 -16.61 9.81
CA GLY A 162 12.69 -18.06 9.79
C GLY A 162 11.99 -18.81 8.65
N GLU A 163 10.99 -18.22 8.01
CA GLU A 163 10.27 -18.82 6.87
C GLU A 163 10.48 -18.03 5.57
N ARG A 164 10.09 -16.76 5.54
CA ARG A 164 10.18 -15.91 4.34
C ARG A 164 11.45 -15.07 4.29
N TYR A 165 12.10 -14.87 5.43
CA TYR A 165 13.41 -14.26 5.51
C TYR A 165 14.14 -14.74 6.77
N ARG A 166 15.47 -14.73 6.77
CA ARG A 166 16.29 -15.16 7.92
C ARG A 166 17.65 -14.46 7.96
N ASP A 167 18.43 -14.73 9.01
CA ASP A 167 19.80 -14.23 9.19
C ASP A 167 19.94 -12.71 9.09
N VAL A 168 18.96 -11.99 9.68
CA VAL A 168 18.89 -10.53 9.62
C VAL A 168 20.08 -9.89 10.35
N ARG A 169 20.75 -8.97 9.66
CA ARG A 169 21.79 -8.10 10.23
C ARG A 169 21.55 -6.68 9.76
N ALA A 170 21.66 -5.72 10.66
CA ALA A 170 21.53 -4.31 10.34
C ALA A 170 22.71 -3.53 10.92
N ASP A 171 23.20 -2.56 10.14
CA ASP A 171 24.23 -1.61 10.51
C ASP A 171 23.80 -0.19 10.05
N ALA A 172 24.71 0.77 10.13
CA ALA A 172 24.43 2.15 9.71
C ALA A 172 24.27 2.30 8.19
N ASP A 173 24.81 1.36 7.40
CA ASP A 173 24.82 1.38 5.95
C ASP A 173 23.64 0.58 5.35
N GLY A 174 22.90 -0.15 6.17
CA GLY A 174 21.66 -0.80 5.78
C GLY A 174 21.33 -2.09 6.53
N THR A 175 20.53 -2.92 5.87
CA THR A 175 20.04 -4.19 6.41
C THR A 175 20.27 -5.30 5.39
N SER A 176 20.81 -6.42 5.85
CA SER A 176 20.99 -7.65 5.07
C SER A 176 20.21 -8.80 5.68
N PHE A 177 19.71 -9.70 4.83
CA PHE A 177 18.96 -10.89 5.22
C PHE A 177 19.07 -11.93 4.10
N ILE A 178 18.69 -13.18 4.38
CA ILE A 178 18.50 -14.22 3.37
C ILE A 178 17.02 -14.28 3.01
N ASP A 179 16.68 -14.23 1.74
CA ASP A 179 15.31 -14.48 1.27
C ASP A 179 14.98 -15.97 1.41
N GLY A 180 13.89 -16.27 2.13
CA GLY A 180 13.54 -17.63 2.49
C GLY A 180 13.04 -18.50 1.32
N ALA A 181 12.62 -17.88 0.21
CA ALA A 181 12.14 -18.62 -0.97
C ALA A 181 13.27 -19.04 -1.91
N THR A 182 14.31 -18.22 -2.05
CA THR A 182 15.41 -18.43 -3.01
C THR A 182 16.74 -18.79 -2.35
N ASP A 183 16.87 -18.59 -1.05
CA ASP A 183 18.11 -18.68 -0.29
C ASP A 183 19.19 -17.66 -0.72
N GLU A 184 18.79 -16.63 -1.47
CA GLU A 184 19.68 -15.56 -1.90
C GLU A 184 19.92 -14.53 -0.79
N ALA A 185 21.15 -14.04 -0.73
CA ALA A 185 21.53 -12.95 0.18
C ALA A 185 21.05 -11.60 -0.37
N MET A 186 20.22 -10.93 0.41
CA MET A 186 19.63 -9.63 0.10
C MET A 186 20.30 -8.53 0.93
N ARG A 187 20.45 -7.35 0.33
CA ARG A 187 20.87 -6.13 1.04
C ARG A 187 20.06 -4.93 0.58
N ILE A 188 19.54 -4.18 1.54
CA ILE A 188 18.89 -2.88 1.35
C ILE A 188 19.69 -1.80 2.07
N THR A 189 19.62 -0.56 1.59
CA THR A 189 20.36 0.58 2.16
C THR A 189 19.65 1.24 3.34
N LEU A 190 18.44 0.77 3.68
CA LEU A 190 17.68 1.28 4.82
C LEU A 190 18.14 0.56 6.09
N PRO A 191 18.66 1.29 7.10
CA PRO A 191 19.06 0.69 8.36
C PRO A 191 17.85 0.27 9.20
N GLY A 192 18.06 -0.70 10.08
CA GLY A 192 17.07 -1.21 11.02
C GLY A 192 16.59 -2.62 10.69
N THR A 193 16.53 -3.48 11.70
CA THR A 193 16.20 -4.92 11.52
C THR A 193 14.78 -5.13 10.99
N PHE A 194 13.83 -4.28 11.38
CA PHE A 194 12.45 -4.32 10.87
C PHE A 194 12.36 -4.11 9.34
N GLN A 195 13.37 -3.49 8.72
CA GLN A 195 13.40 -3.31 7.27
C GLN A 195 13.56 -4.63 6.51
N ALA A 196 14.11 -5.68 7.13
CA ALA A 196 14.13 -7.01 6.53
C ALA A 196 12.71 -7.56 6.32
N SER A 197 11.81 -7.34 7.29
CA SER A 197 10.39 -7.71 7.16
C SER A 197 9.70 -6.92 6.05
N ASN A 198 9.88 -5.59 6.03
CA ASN A 198 9.32 -4.73 4.97
C ASN A 198 9.81 -5.15 3.57
N ALA A 199 11.11 -5.45 3.43
CA ALA A 199 11.68 -5.89 2.17
C ALA A 199 11.19 -7.28 1.76
N ALA A 200 11.10 -8.23 2.70
CA ALA A 200 10.55 -9.56 2.45
C ALA A 200 9.08 -9.48 2.01
N MET A 201 8.28 -8.61 2.62
CA MET A 201 6.92 -8.33 2.17
C MET A 201 6.87 -7.76 0.76
N ALA A 202 7.70 -6.75 0.45
CA ALA A 202 7.76 -6.16 -0.88
C ALA A 202 8.13 -7.17 -1.96
N ILE A 203 9.07 -8.08 -1.66
CA ILE A 203 9.47 -9.18 -2.54
C ILE A 203 8.29 -10.14 -2.76
N GLU A 204 7.58 -10.54 -1.69
CA GLU A 204 6.44 -11.44 -1.81
C GLU A 204 5.30 -10.80 -2.61
N ILE A 205 4.99 -9.52 -2.38
CA ILE A 205 4.00 -8.77 -3.16
C ILE A 205 4.38 -8.77 -4.65
N ALA A 206 5.64 -8.46 -4.98
CA ALA A 206 6.11 -8.46 -6.37
C ALA A 206 6.00 -9.84 -7.04
N ARG A 207 6.30 -10.94 -6.31
CA ARG A 207 6.14 -12.31 -6.80
C ARG A 207 4.69 -12.65 -7.10
N ARG A 208 3.76 -12.28 -6.21
CA ARG A 208 2.33 -12.56 -6.39
C ARG A 208 1.72 -11.76 -7.52
N PHE A 209 2.08 -10.49 -7.60
CA PHE A 209 1.64 -9.63 -8.68
C PHE A 209 2.08 -10.18 -10.05
N THR A 210 3.35 -10.55 -10.18
CA THR A 210 3.90 -11.06 -11.45
C THR A 210 3.39 -12.45 -11.81
N HIS A 211 3.26 -13.39 -10.87
CA HIS A 211 2.74 -14.73 -11.20
C HIS A 211 1.30 -14.74 -11.74
N GLY A 212 0.48 -13.71 -11.42
CA GLY A 212 -0.87 -13.56 -12.00
C GLY A 212 -0.92 -12.79 -13.32
N HIS A 213 0.15 -12.06 -13.68
CA HIS A 213 0.13 -11.02 -14.73
C HIS A 213 1.35 -11.04 -15.66
N LEU A 214 2.13 -12.12 -15.67
CA LEU A 214 3.14 -12.33 -16.70
C LEU A 214 2.42 -12.56 -18.04
N PRO A 215 2.82 -11.89 -19.13
CA PRO A 215 2.33 -12.16 -20.47
C PRO A 215 2.69 -13.58 -20.95
#